data_AF-A0A6C0FX73-F1
#
_entry.id   AF-A0A6C0FX73-F1
#
_cell.length_a   1.000
_cell.length_b   1.000
_cell.length_c   1.000
_cell.angle_alpha   90.00
_cell.angle_beta   90.00
_cell.angle_gamma   90.00
#
_symmetry.space_group_name_H-M   'P 1'
#
loop_
_entity.id
_entity.type
_entity.pdbx_description
1 polymer ?
#
loop_
_entity_poly.entity_id
_entity_poly.type
_entity_poly.pdbx_seq_one_letter_code
_entity_poly.pdbx_strand_id
1 'polypeptide(L)'
;MAVKHETELYKPIKSYFEAQGYEVKSEVMHCDLVAVHPETGDTLLVEMKKTFNLALLLQGIERLRLNGSVILAVERNRKKAGAHNQRFGDLTELCRLLGLGLMTVTFFKTKAPTLEMLCQPGDPPVRGQRRARSARLLTEFRERSGDYNTGGSNNRKLVTAYREKALRIAWALSQHGILSPRDAAAITEVPKAAHFMQKDYYGWFQRVERGKYRLKPEGEQAVLQNGEILDAWQRKRSADRPADSRPAEETAEVMQAAEAVEVTEGTQDTEKLFIY
;
A
#
# COMPACT_ATOMS: atom_id res chain seq x y z
N MET A 1 -28.32 26.01 -2.12
CA MET A 1 -27.25 27.03 -2.16
C MET A 1 -26.20 26.64 -1.13
N ALA A 2 -25.00 27.23 -1.16
CA ALA A 2 -24.09 27.03 -0.02
C ALA A 2 -24.66 27.76 1.20
N VAL A 3 -24.62 27.13 2.36
CA VAL A 3 -24.97 27.77 3.63
C VAL A 3 -24.04 28.95 3.86
N LYS A 4 -24.56 30.09 4.32
CA LYS A 4 -23.73 31.25 4.70
C LYS A 4 -23.38 31.16 6.18
N HIS A 5 -24.35 30.89 7.06
CA HIS A 5 -24.18 30.80 8.51
C HIS A 5 -24.57 29.42 9.07
N GLU A 6 -23.86 28.94 10.09
CA GLU A 6 -24.16 27.65 10.76
C GLU A 6 -25.60 27.60 11.29
N THR A 7 -26.14 28.74 11.71
CA THR A 7 -27.54 28.90 12.17
C THR A 7 -28.59 28.52 11.12
N GLU A 8 -28.25 28.49 9.83
CA GLU A 8 -29.17 28.03 8.78
C GLU A 8 -29.44 26.51 8.87
N LEU A 9 -28.54 25.75 9.48
CA LEU A 9 -28.72 24.30 9.71
C LEU A 9 -29.73 24.01 10.82
N TYR A 10 -29.83 24.90 11.82
CA TYR A 10 -30.65 24.69 13.00
C TYR A 10 -32.13 24.49 12.66
N LYS A 11 -32.73 25.42 11.92
CA LYS A 11 -34.18 25.41 11.67
C LYS A 11 -34.65 24.13 10.96
N PRO A 12 -34.02 23.65 9.87
CA PRO A 12 -34.40 22.39 9.24
C PRO A 12 -34.26 21.16 10.15
N ILE A 13 -33.20 21.10 10.96
CA ILE A 13 -32.94 19.97 11.87
C ILE A 13 -33.95 19.98 13.02
N LYS A 14 -34.22 21.15 13.60
CA LYS A 14 -35.24 21.32 14.62
C LYS A 14 -36.61 20.82 14.14
N SER A 15 -37.07 21.29 12.98
CA SER A 15 -38.36 20.86 12.43
C SER A 15 -38.41 19.36 12.12
N TYR A 16 -37.28 18.75 11.74
CA TYR A 16 -37.19 17.32 11.49
C TYR A 16 -37.42 16.48 12.76
N PHE A 17 -36.85 16.88 13.90
CA PHE A 17 -37.06 16.17 15.16
C PHE A 17 -38.39 16.51 15.82
N GLU A 18 -38.86 17.76 15.74
CA GLU A 18 -40.21 18.12 16.22
C GLU A 18 -41.31 17.33 15.50
N ALA A 19 -41.16 17.11 14.18
CA ALA A 19 -42.09 16.27 13.42
C ALA A 19 -42.08 14.79 13.83
N GLN A 20 -41.06 14.35 14.58
CA GLN A 20 -40.95 13.01 15.16
C GLN A 20 -41.40 12.97 16.62
N GLY A 21 -41.96 14.06 17.15
CA GLY A 21 -42.47 14.12 18.53
C GLY A 21 -41.44 14.55 19.58
N TYR A 22 -40.25 14.99 19.19
CA TYR A 22 -39.25 15.48 20.13
C TYR A 22 -39.51 16.95 20.53
N GLU A 23 -39.25 17.27 21.79
CA GLU A 23 -39.08 18.64 22.24
C GLU A 23 -37.64 19.10 21.96
N VAL A 24 -37.48 20.19 21.21
CA VAL A 24 -36.17 20.64 20.74
C VAL A 24 -35.78 22.00 21.31
N LYS A 25 -34.60 22.08 21.92
CA LYS A 25 -33.99 23.31 22.45
C LYS A 25 -32.57 23.48 21.91
N SER A 26 -32.16 24.71 21.64
CA SER A 26 -30.79 25.06 21.23
C SER A 26 -29.92 25.48 22.42
N GLU A 27 -28.60 25.35 22.26
CA GLU A 27 -27.59 25.89 23.20
C GLU A 27 -27.70 25.36 24.64
N VAL A 28 -28.23 24.14 24.81
CA VAL A 28 -28.32 23.49 26.12
C VAL A 28 -26.96 22.87 26.44
N MET A 29 -26.33 23.32 27.54
CA MET A 29 -25.01 22.83 27.95
C MET A 29 -23.96 22.90 26.83
N HIS A 30 -24.03 23.97 26.02
CA HIS A 30 -23.18 24.21 24.86
C HIS A 30 -23.36 23.20 23.70
N CYS A 31 -24.42 22.40 23.69
CA CYS A 31 -24.80 21.61 22.52
C CYS A 31 -25.60 22.50 21.57
N ASP A 32 -25.29 22.47 20.28
CA ASP A 32 -26.00 23.31 19.32
C ASP A 32 -27.51 23.00 19.31
N LEU A 33 -27.89 21.73 19.44
CA LEU A 33 -29.28 21.28 19.54
C LEU A 33 -29.40 20.05 20.45
N VAL A 34 -30.39 20.08 21.35
CA VAL A 34 -30.82 18.93 22.17
C VAL A 34 -32.29 18.65 21.89
N ALA A 35 -32.61 17.38 21.61
CA ALA A 35 -33.97 16.91 21.38
C ALA A 35 -34.29 15.80 22.40
N VAL A 36 -35.39 15.94 23.14
CA VAL A 36 -35.84 14.94 24.12
C VAL A 36 -37.25 14.48 23.76
N HIS A 37 -37.45 13.17 23.66
CA HIS A 37 -38.79 12.62 23.44
C HIS A 37 -39.54 12.55 24.79
N PRO A 38 -40.71 13.20 24.93
CA PRO A 38 -41.38 13.33 26.23
C PRO A 38 -41.84 11.98 26.81
N GLU A 39 -42.28 11.05 25.96
CA GLU A 39 -42.78 9.74 26.42
C GLU A 39 -41.66 8.72 26.72
N THR A 40 -40.63 8.62 25.87
CA THR A 40 -39.57 7.60 26.03
C THR A 40 -38.38 8.09 26.85
N GLY A 41 -38.21 9.42 26.97
CA GLY A 41 -37.00 10.03 27.55
C GLY A 41 -35.79 9.98 26.63
N ASP A 42 -35.92 9.50 25.39
CA ASP A 42 -34.82 9.40 24.44
C ASP A 42 -34.24 10.79 24.17
N THR A 43 -32.93 10.92 24.39
CA THR A 43 -32.21 12.19 24.26
C THR A 43 -31.25 12.13 23.09
N LEU A 44 -31.42 13.06 22.14
CA LEU A 44 -30.53 13.27 21.01
C LEU A 44 -29.71 14.55 21.23
N LEU A 45 -28.40 14.45 21.01
CA LEU A 45 -27.46 15.57 21.07
C LEU A 45 -26.94 15.81 19.65
N VAL A 46 -27.14 17.01 19.12
CA VAL A 46 -26.77 17.33 17.73
C VAL A 46 -25.77 18.47 17.68
N GLU A 47 -24.62 18.21 17.09
CA GLU A 47 -23.58 19.20 16.81
C GLU A 47 -23.59 19.54 15.31
N MET A 48 -23.51 20.82 14.96
CA MET A 48 -23.73 21.32 13.60
C MET A 48 -22.52 22.13 13.11
N LYS A 49 -22.01 21.80 11.91
CA LYS A 49 -21.07 22.67 11.18
C LYS A 49 -21.39 22.71 9.71
N LYS A 50 -21.01 23.79 9.03
CA LYS A 50 -21.18 23.90 7.56
C LYS A 50 -20.51 22.76 6.81
N THR A 51 -19.33 22.35 7.27
CA THR A 51 -18.56 21.25 6.70
C THR A 51 -18.07 20.35 7.80
N PHE A 52 -17.97 19.06 7.52
CA PHE A 52 -17.35 18.13 8.45
C PHE A 52 -15.87 18.48 8.64
N ASN A 53 -15.46 18.71 9.89
CA ASN A 53 -14.09 19.05 10.27
C ASN A 53 -13.72 18.37 11.60
N LEU A 54 -12.46 18.49 12.01
CA LEU A 54 -11.98 17.86 13.25
C LEU A 54 -12.66 18.45 14.50
N ALA A 55 -12.97 19.74 14.51
CA ALA A 55 -13.64 20.38 15.65
C ALA A 55 -15.03 19.76 15.90
N LEU A 56 -15.86 19.61 14.86
CA LEU A 56 -17.16 18.96 14.94
C LEU A 56 -17.04 17.52 15.47
N LEU A 57 -16.05 16.78 14.98
CA LEU A 57 -15.82 15.41 15.42
C LEU A 57 -15.47 15.34 16.92
N LEU A 58 -14.57 16.21 17.38
CA LEU A 58 -14.16 16.26 18.78
C LEU A 58 -15.33 16.68 19.69
N GLN A 59 -16.14 17.66 19.27
CA GLN A 59 -17.38 18.01 19.97
C GLN A 59 -18.30 16.79 20.11
N GLY A 60 -18.55 16.06 19.02
CA GLY A 60 -19.35 14.83 19.07
C GLY A 60 -18.79 13.77 20.02
N ILE A 61 -17.47 13.55 20.01
CA ILE A 61 -16.81 12.60 20.92
C ILE A 61 -16.98 13.03 22.38
N GLU A 62 -16.91 14.32 22.69
CA GLU A 62 -17.18 14.83 24.04
C GLU A 62 -18.63 14.56 24.45
N ARG A 63 -19.59 14.72 23.53
CA ARG A 63 -21.01 14.44 23.79
C ARG A 63 -21.32 12.97 24.01
N LEU A 64 -20.51 12.03 23.48
CA LEU A 64 -20.68 10.59 23.75
C LEU A 64 -20.50 10.24 25.23
N ARG A 65 -19.89 11.12 26.03
CA ARG A 65 -19.76 10.95 27.49
C ARG A 65 -21.05 11.28 28.24
N LEU A 66 -22.04 11.84 27.56
CA LEU A 66 -23.35 12.17 28.12
C LEU A 66 -24.33 11.04 27.83
N ASN A 67 -25.38 10.92 28.65
CA ASN A 67 -26.44 9.95 28.42
C ASN A 67 -27.34 10.42 27.26
N GLY A 68 -27.02 10.02 26.03
CA GLY A 68 -27.78 10.38 24.85
C GLY A 68 -27.16 9.85 23.55
N SER A 69 -27.96 9.85 22.49
CA SER A 69 -27.53 9.50 21.13
C SER A 69 -26.98 10.74 20.42
N VAL A 70 -25.74 10.68 19.94
CA VAL A 70 -25.04 11.85 19.38
C VAL A 70 -25.06 11.83 17.86
N ILE A 71 -25.45 12.95 17.24
CA ILE A 71 -25.53 13.12 15.79
C ILE A 71 -24.67 14.32 15.37
N LEU A 72 -23.81 14.11 14.38
CA LEU A 72 -23.10 15.19 13.69
C LEU A 72 -23.89 15.60 12.45
N ALA A 73 -24.17 16.89 12.30
CA ALA A 73 -24.94 17.39 11.16
C ALA A 73 -24.15 18.42 10.33
N VAL A 74 -24.13 18.22 9.01
CA VAL A 74 -23.37 19.09 8.10
C VAL A 74 -24.10 19.40 6.80
N GLU A 75 -23.71 20.48 6.12
CA GLU A 75 -24.24 20.78 4.79
C GLU A 75 -23.70 19.78 3.74
N ARG A 76 -24.60 19.22 2.92
CA ARG A 76 -24.24 18.49 1.69
C ARG A 76 -24.37 19.39 0.47
N ASN A 77 -23.26 20.04 0.11
CA ASN A 77 -23.21 20.95 -1.02
C ASN A 77 -23.11 20.22 -2.37
N ARG A 78 -24.20 20.16 -3.14
CA ARG A 78 -24.24 19.45 -4.44
C ARG A 78 -23.27 19.98 -5.51
N LYS A 79 -22.86 21.25 -5.45
CA LYS A 79 -21.95 21.85 -6.46
C LYS A 79 -20.49 21.41 -6.31
N LYS A 80 -20.14 20.78 -5.19
CA LYS A 80 -18.76 20.36 -4.86
C LYS A 80 -18.61 18.83 -4.83
N ALA A 81 -19.42 18.10 -5.61
CA ALA A 81 -19.33 16.65 -5.72
C ALA A 81 -17.89 16.24 -6.09
N GLY A 82 -17.25 15.43 -5.24
CA GLY A 82 -15.86 14.97 -5.44
C GLY A 82 -14.77 15.82 -4.77
N ALA A 83 -15.11 16.93 -4.08
CA ALA A 83 -14.15 17.62 -3.23
C ALA A 83 -13.70 16.72 -2.06
N HIS A 84 -12.46 16.88 -1.58
CA HIS A 84 -11.92 16.15 -0.43
C HIS A 84 -12.85 16.20 0.80
N ASN A 85 -13.60 17.29 0.94
CA ASN A 85 -14.55 17.55 2.03
C ASN A 85 -15.92 16.86 1.84
N GLN A 86 -16.07 15.98 0.84
CA GLN A 86 -17.31 15.26 0.53
C GLN A 86 -17.11 13.75 0.35
N ARG A 87 -16.11 13.19 1.04
CA ARG A 87 -15.95 11.75 1.21
C ARG A 87 -17.00 11.18 2.19
N PHE A 88 -18.28 11.47 1.96
CA PHE A 88 -19.36 11.12 2.88
C PHE A 88 -19.41 9.64 3.21
N GLY A 89 -19.05 8.75 2.27
CA GLY A 89 -18.95 7.32 2.56
C GLY A 89 -17.83 6.95 3.54
N ASP A 90 -16.72 7.70 3.56
CA ASP A 90 -15.64 7.49 4.55
C ASP A 90 -15.99 8.16 5.89
N LEU A 91 -16.62 9.33 5.86
CA LEU A 91 -17.10 10.03 7.06
C LEU A 91 -18.20 9.24 7.78
N THR A 92 -19.12 8.64 7.04
CA THR A 92 -20.17 7.76 7.59
C THR A 92 -19.54 6.56 8.27
N GLU A 93 -18.52 5.95 7.66
CA GLU A 93 -17.81 4.82 8.25
C GLU A 93 -17.06 5.22 9.53
N LEU A 94 -16.43 6.40 9.54
CA LEU A 94 -15.79 6.94 10.74
C LEU A 94 -16.80 7.16 11.87
N CYS A 95 -17.97 7.71 11.57
CA CYS A 95 -19.01 7.94 12.58
C CYS A 95 -19.51 6.62 13.16
N ARG A 96 -19.76 5.60 12.32
CA ARG A 96 -20.10 4.23 12.78
C ARG A 96 -19.05 3.63 13.71
N LEU A 97 -17.77 3.75 13.35
CA LEU A 97 -16.66 3.26 14.20
C LEU A 97 -16.63 3.92 15.58
N LEU A 98 -17.12 5.15 15.69
CA LEU A 98 -17.16 5.92 16.93
C LEU A 98 -18.51 5.85 17.64
N GLY A 99 -19.52 5.17 17.07
CA GLY A 99 -20.89 5.14 17.59
C GLY A 99 -21.69 6.43 17.37
N LEU A 100 -21.21 7.34 16.52
CA LEU A 100 -21.87 8.61 16.19
C LEU A 100 -22.85 8.44 15.03
N GLY A 101 -23.97 9.16 15.08
CA GLY A 101 -24.84 9.40 13.94
C GLY A 101 -24.27 10.48 13.00
N LEU A 102 -24.57 10.39 11.71
CA LEU A 102 -24.19 11.41 10.73
C LEU A 102 -25.40 11.80 9.89
N MET A 103 -25.77 13.08 9.98
CA MET A 103 -26.85 13.70 9.22
C MET A 103 -26.27 14.68 8.19
N THR A 104 -26.91 14.76 7.04
CA THR A 104 -26.62 15.82 6.07
C THR A 104 -27.85 16.65 5.74
N VAL A 105 -27.64 17.95 5.54
CA VAL A 105 -28.67 18.90 5.13
C VAL A 105 -28.32 19.43 3.74
N THR A 106 -29.21 19.24 2.78
CA THR A 106 -29.05 19.79 1.43
C THR A 106 -30.01 20.97 1.23
N PHE A 107 -29.47 22.15 0.94
CA PHE A 107 -30.26 23.35 0.65
C PHE A 107 -30.47 23.53 -0.85
N PHE A 108 -31.71 23.85 -1.23
CA PHE A 108 -32.10 24.17 -2.61
C PHE A 108 -32.42 25.66 -2.76
N LYS A 109 -32.48 26.15 -4.00
CA LYS A 109 -32.93 27.54 -4.27
C LYS A 109 -34.45 27.66 -4.26
N THR A 110 -35.14 26.62 -4.69
CA THR A 110 -36.56 26.65 -5.06
C THR A 110 -37.44 25.72 -4.24
N LYS A 111 -36.86 24.92 -3.34
CA LYS A 111 -37.60 23.97 -2.51
C LYS A 111 -37.02 23.89 -1.10
N ALA A 112 -37.79 23.30 -0.19
CA ALA A 112 -37.39 23.09 1.19
C ALA A 112 -36.08 22.26 1.28
N PRO A 113 -35.25 22.49 2.31
CA PRO A 113 -34.08 21.67 2.57
C PRO A 113 -34.45 20.19 2.75
N THR A 114 -33.58 19.30 2.30
CA THR A 114 -33.75 17.85 2.52
C THR A 114 -32.70 17.33 3.47
N LEU A 115 -33.13 16.57 4.47
CA LEU A 115 -32.26 15.93 5.44
C LEU A 115 -32.10 14.45 5.09
N GLU A 116 -30.89 13.93 5.29
CA GLU A 116 -30.54 12.53 5.04
C GLU A 116 -29.66 12.02 6.18
N MET A 117 -30.12 10.99 6.89
CA MET A 117 -29.31 10.25 7.86
C MET A 117 -28.45 9.23 7.13
N LEU A 118 -27.13 9.40 7.18
CA LEU A 118 -26.16 8.50 6.54
C LEU A 118 -25.82 7.28 7.43
N CYS A 119 -25.82 7.49 8.74
CA CYS A 119 -25.79 6.44 9.76
C CYS A 119 -26.50 6.91 11.03
N GLN A 120 -27.15 5.99 11.72
CA GLN A 120 -27.73 6.23 13.03
C GLN A 120 -26.65 6.14 14.12
N PRO A 121 -26.83 6.80 15.27
CA PRO A 121 -26.02 6.56 16.46
C PRO A 121 -26.01 5.08 16.82
N GLY A 122 -24.82 4.52 17.06
CA GLY A 122 -24.63 3.10 17.35
C GLY A 122 -24.65 2.13 16.15
N ASP A 123 -24.85 2.60 14.91
CA ASP A 123 -24.76 1.73 13.73
C ASP A 123 -23.37 1.06 13.64
N PRO A 124 -23.29 -0.26 13.39
CA PRO A 124 -22.01 -0.94 13.26
C PRO A 124 -21.30 -0.55 11.94
N PRO A 125 -19.95 -0.54 11.89
CA PRO A 125 -19.18 -0.34 10.68
C PRO A 125 -19.59 -1.31 9.55
N VAL A 126 -19.72 -0.81 8.33
CA VAL A 126 -20.17 -1.61 7.16
C VAL A 126 -18.98 -2.10 6.33
N ARG A 127 -17.90 -1.33 6.31
CA ARG A 127 -16.73 -1.60 5.48
C ARG A 127 -15.72 -2.46 6.23
N GLY A 128 -15.75 -3.75 5.93
CA GLY A 128 -14.76 -4.71 6.44
C GLY A 128 -13.35 -4.52 5.85
N GLN A 129 -12.43 -5.35 6.35
CA GLN A 129 -11.05 -5.37 5.86
C GLN A 129 -10.97 -5.73 4.37
N ARG A 130 -10.16 -4.98 3.64
CA ARG A 130 -9.88 -5.25 2.21
C ARG A 130 -8.83 -6.35 2.07
N ARG A 131 -9.20 -7.60 2.37
CA ARG A 131 -8.28 -8.76 2.38
C ARG A 131 -7.46 -8.90 1.10
N ALA A 132 -8.06 -8.71 -0.08
CA ALA A 132 -7.35 -8.74 -1.36
C ALA A 132 -6.26 -7.64 -1.47
N ARG A 133 -6.52 -6.44 -0.93
CA ARG A 133 -5.52 -5.36 -0.90
C ARG A 133 -4.40 -5.66 0.09
N SER A 134 -4.73 -6.25 1.24
CA SER A 134 -3.74 -6.71 2.23
C SER A 134 -2.84 -7.81 1.65
N ALA A 135 -3.43 -8.81 0.97
CA ALA A 135 -2.65 -9.85 0.29
C ALA A 135 -1.71 -9.27 -0.78
N ARG A 136 -2.21 -8.34 -1.61
CA ARG A 136 -1.36 -7.65 -2.61
C ARG A 136 -0.23 -6.84 -1.98
N LEU A 137 -0.48 -6.19 -0.83
CA LEU A 137 0.55 -5.48 -0.08
C LEU A 137 1.65 -6.45 0.39
N LEU A 138 1.28 -7.60 0.95
CA LEU A 138 2.23 -8.61 1.39
C LEU A 138 3.02 -9.22 0.22
N THR A 139 2.37 -9.47 -0.91
CA THR A 139 3.04 -9.93 -2.13
C THR A 139 4.06 -8.90 -2.60
N GLU A 140 3.65 -7.63 -2.75
CA GLU A 140 4.55 -6.56 -3.16
C GLU A 140 5.74 -6.41 -2.21
N PHE A 141 5.52 -6.47 -0.89
CA PHE A 141 6.59 -6.38 0.10
C PHE A 141 7.60 -7.54 -0.01
N ARG A 142 7.11 -8.78 -0.14
CA ARG A 142 7.96 -9.98 -0.25
C ARG A 142 8.73 -10.05 -1.57
N GLU A 143 8.16 -9.51 -2.64
CA GLU A 143 8.78 -9.58 -3.97
C GLU A 143 9.86 -8.51 -4.20
N ARG A 144 9.91 -7.45 -3.38
CA ARG A 144 10.99 -6.43 -3.45
C ARG A 144 12.29 -7.01 -2.91
N SER A 145 13.41 -6.74 -3.60
CA SER A 145 14.73 -7.17 -3.12
C SER A 145 15.29 -6.29 -2.02
N GLY A 146 14.76 -5.08 -1.83
CA GLY A 146 15.21 -4.16 -0.80
C GLY A 146 14.36 -2.90 -0.69
N ASP A 147 14.78 -1.99 0.19
CA ASP A 147 14.14 -0.70 0.38
C ASP A 147 14.84 0.39 -0.45
N TYR A 148 14.41 0.54 -1.70
CA TYR A 148 14.98 1.51 -2.64
C TYR A 148 14.19 2.82 -2.73
N ASN A 149 13.14 2.98 -1.91
CA ASN A 149 12.28 4.16 -1.93
C ASN A 149 12.38 4.91 -0.61
N THR A 150 12.72 6.20 -0.67
CA THR A 150 12.60 7.06 0.50
C THR A 150 11.14 7.53 0.66
N GLY A 151 10.57 7.34 1.84
CA GLY A 151 9.21 7.78 2.14
C GLY A 151 9.03 9.29 1.90
N GLY A 152 7.93 9.69 1.25
CA GLY A 152 7.59 11.10 1.02
C GLY A 152 8.31 11.79 -0.16
N SER A 153 9.11 11.08 -0.95
CA SER A 153 9.76 11.69 -2.13
C SER A 153 8.78 11.84 -3.30
N ASN A 154 8.49 13.06 -3.74
CA ASN A 154 7.57 13.33 -4.85
C ASN A 154 8.22 13.31 -6.24
N ASN A 155 9.56 13.22 -6.33
CA ASN A 155 10.31 13.42 -7.59
C ASN A 155 11.13 12.21 -8.07
N ARG A 156 11.09 11.05 -7.40
CA ARG A 156 11.78 9.82 -7.86
C ARG A 156 10.76 8.79 -8.32
N LYS A 157 11.05 8.11 -9.44
CA LYS A 157 10.22 6.99 -9.92
C LYS A 157 10.24 5.87 -8.87
N LEU A 158 9.07 5.52 -8.33
CA LEU A 158 8.93 4.46 -7.33
C LEU A 158 9.47 3.13 -7.87
N VAL A 159 10.35 2.51 -7.09
CA VAL A 159 10.85 1.15 -7.32
C VAL A 159 9.87 0.18 -6.69
N THR A 160 8.99 -0.39 -7.53
CA THR A 160 8.09 -1.47 -7.15
C THR A 160 8.69 -2.83 -7.49
N ALA A 161 8.16 -3.91 -6.94
CA ALA A 161 8.57 -5.27 -7.32
C ALA A 161 8.40 -5.51 -8.84
N TYR A 162 7.35 -4.91 -9.42
CA TYR A 162 7.14 -4.92 -10.87
C TYR A 162 8.29 -4.22 -11.62
N ARG A 163 8.71 -3.03 -11.16
CA ARG A 163 9.81 -2.28 -11.78
C ARG A 163 11.14 -3.03 -11.65
N GLU A 164 11.43 -3.62 -10.50
CA GLU A 164 12.64 -4.45 -10.30
C GLU A 164 12.66 -5.63 -11.28
N LYS A 165 11.56 -6.38 -11.40
CA LYS A 165 11.45 -7.50 -12.34
C LYS A 165 11.63 -7.05 -13.79
N ALA A 166 11.05 -5.92 -14.17
CA ALA A 166 11.26 -5.33 -15.50
C ALA A 166 12.73 -4.94 -15.72
N LEU A 167 13.41 -4.38 -14.70
CA LEU A 167 14.84 -4.03 -14.77
C LEU A 167 15.73 -5.26 -14.93
N ARG A 168 15.42 -6.37 -14.24
CA ARG A 168 16.15 -7.64 -14.41
C ARG A 168 16.06 -8.18 -15.84
N ILE A 169 14.86 -8.13 -16.43
CA ILE A 169 14.64 -8.52 -17.83
C ILE A 169 15.38 -7.58 -18.79
N ALA A 170 15.34 -6.27 -18.51
CA ALA A 170 16.09 -5.28 -19.28
C ALA A 170 17.60 -5.56 -19.21
N TRP A 171 18.14 -5.86 -18.02
CA TRP A 171 19.52 -6.25 -17.83
C TRP A 171 19.88 -7.51 -18.63
N ALA A 172 19.05 -8.56 -18.62
CA ALA A 172 19.34 -9.77 -19.40
C ALA A 172 19.41 -9.48 -20.91
N LEU A 173 18.52 -8.63 -21.43
CA LEU A 173 18.57 -8.21 -22.83
C LEU A 173 19.79 -7.33 -23.14
N SER A 174 20.27 -6.50 -22.20
CA SER A 174 21.49 -5.71 -22.43
C SER A 174 22.75 -6.58 -22.47
N GLN A 175 22.80 -7.66 -21.69
CA GLN A 175 23.93 -8.59 -21.67
C GLN A 175 23.96 -9.56 -22.85
N HIS A 176 22.80 -10.05 -23.29
CA HIS A 176 22.71 -11.12 -24.29
C HIS A 176 22.11 -10.68 -25.63
N GLY A 177 21.72 -9.41 -25.77
CA GLY A 177 21.15 -8.85 -26.99
C GLY A 177 19.70 -9.26 -27.22
N ILE A 178 19.46 -10.15 -28.19
CA ILE A 178 18.11 -10.59 -28.57
C ILE A 178 17.77 -11.87 -27.81
N LEU A 179 16.70 -11.84 -27.00
CA LEU A 179 16.24 -12.99 -26.24
C LEU A 179 14.78 -13.33 -26.51
N SER A 180 14.44 -14.61 -26.33
CA SER A 180 13.06 -15.02 -26.17
C SER A 180 12.57 -14.76 -24.73
N PRO A 181 11.27 -14.59 -24.50
CA PRO A 181 10.74 -14.47 -23.14
C PRO A 181 11.05 -15.68 -22.25
N ARG A 182 11.22 -16.87 -22.83
CA ARG A 182 11.59 -18.09 -22.10
C ARG A 182 13.03 -17.98 -21.58
N ASP A 183 13.95 -17.54 -22.43
CA ASP A 183 15.36 -17.41 -22.08
C ASP A 183 15.56 -16.27 -21.07
N ALA A 184 14.87 -15.14 -21.30
CA ALA A 184 14.87 -14.03 -20.34
C ALA A 184 14.33 -14.47 -18.96
N ALA A 185 13.26 -15.28 -18.92
CA ALA A 185 12.73 -15.83 -17.67
C ALA A 185 13.74 -16.75 -16.96
N ALA A 186 14.44 -17.60 -17.71
CA ALA A 186 15.45 -18.51 -17.17
C ALA A 186 16.67 -17.76 -16.60
N ILE A 187 17.14 -16.72 -17.29
CA ILE A 187 18.29 -15.91 -16.86
C ILE A 187 17.98 -15.07 -15.62
N THR A 188 16.75 -14.55 -15.52
CA THR A 188 16.37 -13.55 -14.50
C THR A 188 15.57 -14.11 -13.33
N GLU A 189 15.19 -15.39 -13.39
CA GLU A 189 14.27 -16.04 -12.45
C GLU A 189 12.93 -15.28 -12.34
N VAL A 190 12.48 -14.71 -13.47
CA VAL A 190 11.18 -14.05 -13.59
C VAL A 190 10.26 -14.91 -14.48
N PRO A 191 9.44 -15.82 -13.90
CA PRO A 191 8.65 -16.78 -14.69
C PRO A 191 7.69 -16.13 -15.69
N LYS A 192 7.23 -14.91 -15.40
CA LYS A 192 6.29 -14.15 -16.23
C LYS A 192 6.97 -13.13 -17.15
N ALA A 193 8.24 -13.33 -17.56
CA ALA A 193 8.97 -12.36 -18.39
C ALA A 193 8.21 -11.95 -19.67
N ALA A 194 7.48 -12.89 -20.29
CA ALA A 194 6.59 -12.62 -21.43
C ALA A 194 5.59 -11.49 -21.16
N HIS A 195 5.00 -11.42 -19.97
CA HIS A 195 4.05 -10.37 -19.60
C HIS A 195 4.69 -8.98 -19.63
N PHE A 196 5.90 -8.85 -19.06
CA PHE A 196 6.62 -7.58 -19.02
C PHE A 196 7.03 -7.10 -20.42
N MET A 197 7.56 -8.01 -21.24
CA MET A 197 8.05 -7.71 -22.58
C MET A 197 6.90 -7.43 -23.57
N GLN A 198 5.74 -8.07 -23.40
CA GLN A 198 4.57 -7.84 -24.25
C GLN A 198 3.78 -6.59 -23.88
N LYS A 199 3.58 -6.34 -22.58
CA LYS A 199 2.83 -5.16 -22.13
C LYS A 199 3.66 -3.88 -22.21
N ASP A 200 4.98 -4.01 -22.06
CA ASP A 200 5.96 -2.93 -22.19
C ASP A 200 5.53 -1.62 -21.50
N TYR A 201 5.04 -1.71 -20.25
CA TYR A 201 4.50 -0.56 -19.50
C TYR A 201 5.49 0.61 -19.36
N TYR A 202 6.79 0.35 -19.48
CA TYR A 202 7.85 1.36 -19.38
C TYR A 202 8.47 1.75 -20.72
N GLY A 203 8.06 1.12 -21.83
CA GLY A 203 8.61 1.40 -23.15
C GLY A 203 10.04 0.91 -23.36
N TRP A 204 10.50 -0.11 -22.62
CA TRP A 204 11.88 -0.61 -22.65
C TRP A 204 12.11 -1.71 -23.68
N PHE A 205 11.07 -2.43 -24.09
CA PHE A 205 11.20 -3.64 -24.88
C PHE A 205 10.70 -3.45 -26.32
N GLN A 206 11.39 -4.02 -27.29
CA GLN A 206 10.96 -4.03 -28.69
C GLN A 206 10.91 -5.45 -29.22
N ARG A 207 9.77 -5.85 -29.79
CA ARG A 207 9.64 -7.12 -30.50
C ARG A 207 10.26 -7.00 -31.89
N VAL A 208 11.28 -7.81 -32.16
CA VAL A 208 11.98 -7.83 -33.46
C VAL A 208 11.44 -8.92 -34.38
N GLU A 209 11.08 -10.07 -33.82
CA GLU A 209 10.47 -11.19 -34.54
C GLU A 209 9.40 -11.86 -33.66
N ARG A 210 8.72 -12.88 -34.18
CA ARG A 210 7.82 -13.68 -33.35
C ARG A 210 8.58 -14.34 -32.20
N GLY A 211 8.27 -13.91 -30.98
CA GLY A 211 8.86 -14.46 -29.76
C GLY A 211 10.28 -14.00 -29.46
N LYS A 212 10.83 -13.03 -30.19
CA LYS A 212 12.16 -12.45 -29.93
C LYS A 212 12.08 -10.96 -29.68
N TYR A 213 12.82 -10.49 -28.69
CA TYR A 213 12.82 -9.11 -28.25
C TYR A 213 14.25 -8.59 -28.08
N ARG A 214 14.42 -7.28 -28.28
CA ARG A 214 15.62 -6.54 -27.93
C ARG A 214 15.29 -5.43 -26.93
N LEU A 215 16.32 -4.89 -26.31
CA LEU A 215 16.22 -3.68 -25.49
C LEU A 215 16.22 -2.42 -26.38
N LYS A 216 15.41 -1.43 -26.00
CA LYS A 216 15.40 -0.08 -26.58
C LYS A 216 16.40 0.84 -25.83
N PRO A 217 16.83 1.97 -26.41
CA PRO A 217 17.72 2.92 -25.73
C PRO A 217 17.21 3.40 -24.36
N GLU A 218 15.89 3.58 -24.20
CA GLU A 218 15.28 3.97 -22.92
C GLU A 218 15.43 2.89 -21.85
N GLY A 219 15.43 1.61 -22.27
CA GLY A 219 15.68 0.47 -21.39
C GLY A 219 17.15 0.37 -20.97
N GLU A 220 18.08 0.66 -21.88
CA GLU A 220 19.52 0.72 -21.58
C GLU A 220 19.81 1.81 -20.54
N GLN A 221 19.24 3.00 -20.72
CA GLN A 221 19.35 4.07 -19.73
C GLN A 221 18.76 3.69 -18.38
N ALA A 222 17.62 2.99 -18.37
CA ALA A 222 17.00 2.53 -17.14
C ALA A 222 17.87 1.53 -16.38
N VAL A 223 18.54 0.60 -17.08
CA VAL A 223 19.50 -0.34 -16.48
C VAL A 223 20.65 0.42 -15.83
N LEU A 224 21.25 1.39 -16.53
CA LEU A 224 22.35 2.21 -16.01
C LEU A 224 21.96 3.01 -14.77
N GLN A 225 20.81 3.68 -14.81
CA GLN A 225 20.32 4.49 -13.68
C GLN A 225 19.96 3.68 -12.43
N ASN A 226 19.79 2.38 -12.56
CA ASN A 226 19.32 1.49 -11.48
C ASN A 226 20.34 0.36 -11.19
N GLY A 227 21.63 0.58 -11.48
CA GLY A 227 22.70 -0.41 -11.27
C GLY A 227 22.73 -0.95 -9.85
N GLU A 228 22.62 -0.10 -8.83
CA GLU A 228 22.61 -0.50 -7.42
C GLU A 228 21.52 -1.55 -7.08
N ILE A 229 20.36 -1.46 -7.73
CA ILE A 229 19.24 -2.39 -7.55
C ILE A 229 19.58 -3.74 -8.17
N LEU A 230 20.20 -3.72 -9.36
CA LEU A 230 20.61 -4.92 -10.07
C LEU A 230 21.76 -5.63 -9.35
N ASP A 231 22.74 -4.89 -8.85
CA ASP A 231 23.86 -5.43 -8.08
C ASP A 231 23.39 -6.10 -6.79
N ALA A 232 22.44 -5.47 -6.08
CA ALA A 232 21.84 -6.04 -4.88
C ALA A 232 21.09 -7.35 -5.20
N TRP A 233 20.35 -7.39 -6.31
CA TRP A 233 19.70 -8.61 -6.78
C TRP A 233 20.71 -9.72 -7.13
N GLN A 234 21.78 -9.41 -7.87
CA GLN A 234 22.81 -10.38 -8.24
C GLN A 234 23.55 -10.95 -7.02
N ARG A 235 23.86 -10.10 -6.03
CA ARG A 235 24.42 -10.55 -4.74
C ARG A 235 23.50 -11.51 -4.02
N LYS A 236 22.21 -11.19 -3.93
CA LYS A 236 21.20 -12.06 -3.31
C LYS A 236 21.07 -13.39 -4.03
N ARG A 237 21.00 -13.36 -5.36
CA ARG A 237 20.95 -14.56 -6.21
C ARG A 237 22.17 -15.47 -6.04
N SER A 238 23.36 -14.87 -5.89
CA SER A 238 24.61 -15.61 -5.66
C SER A 238 24.65 -16.25 -4.27
N ALA A 239 24.06 -15.60 -3.26
CA ALA A 239 23.96 -16.13 -1.90
C ALA A 239 22.91 -17.25 -1.75
N ASP A 240 21.81 -17.19 -2.52
CA ASP A 240 20.74 -18.20 -2.52
C ASP A 240 21.08 -19.45 -3.38
N ARG A 241 22.16 -19.41 -4.17
CA ARG A 241 22.64 -20.57 -4.92
C ARG A 241 23.41 -21.49 -3.97
N PRO A 242 22.98 -22.76 -3.77
CA PRO A 242 23.77 -23.69 -2.97
C PRO A 242 25.17 -23.81 -3.56
N ALA A 243 26.19 -23.79 -2.70
CA ALA A 243 27.57 -23.94 -3.09
C ALA A 243 27.80 -25.35 -3.64
N ASP A 244 27.49 -25.58 -4.91
CA ASP A 244 27.94 -26.74 -5.64
C ASP A 244 28.35 -26.34 -7.06
N SER A 245 29.39 -27.01 -7.55
CA SER A 245 30.23 -26.71 -8.72
C SER A 245 31.29 -25.60 -8.56
N ARG A 246 32.31 -25.83 -7.72
CA ARG A 246 33.68 -25.52 -8.17
C ARG A 246 34.07 -26.62 -9.18
N PRO A 247 34.70 -26.32 -10.33
CA PRO A 247 35.28 -27.39 -11.13
C PRO A 247 36.39 -28.05 -10.30
N ALA A 248 36.25 -29.35 -10.05
CA ALA A 248 37.28 -30.19 -9.49
C ALA A 248 38.28 -30.52 -10.62
N GLU A 249 39.08 -29.55 -11.04
CA GLU A 249 40.08 -29.76 -12.09
C GLU A 249 41.14 -28.64 -12.07
N GLU A 250 41.86 -28.47 -10.95
CA GLU A 250 43.18 -27.77 -10.95
C GLU A 250 43.95 -27.89 -9.61
N THR A 251 43.76 -28.98 -8.84
CA THR A 251 44.55 -29.23 -7.61
C THR A 251 45.22 -30.60 -7.56
N ALA A 252 45.13 -31.40 -8.64
CA ALA A 252 45.81 -32.70 -8.72
C ALA A 252 47.26 -32.62 -9.25
N GLU A 253 47.63 -31.57 -10.01
CA GLU A 253 48.98 -31.48 -10.60
C GLU A 253 50.05 -30.91 -9.66
N VAL A 254 49.67 -30.23 -8.56
CA VAL A 254 50.65 -29.67 -7.61
C VAL A 254 51.08 -30.71 -6.56
N MET A 255 50.34 -31.81 -6.38
CA MET A 255 50.63 -32.84 -5.38
C MET A 255 51.49 -33.99 -5.91
N GLN A 256 51.52 -34.24 -7.23
CA GLN A 256 52.38 -35.28 -7.84
C GLN A 256 53.82 -34.82 -8.11
N ALA A 257 54.12 -33.52 -8.05
CA ALA A 257 55.48 -33.01 -8.23
C ALA A 257 56.30 -33.00 -6.91
N ALA A 258 55.66 -33.13 -5.74
CA ALA A 258 56.33 -33.08 -4.44
C ALA A 258 56.83 -34.45 -3.95
N GLU A 259 56.24 -35.56 -4.42
CA GLU A 259 56.55 -36.92 -3.93
C GLU A 259 57.71 -37.59 -4.69
N ALA A 260 58.18 -36.99 -5.80
CA ALA A 260 59.29 -37.51 -6.61
C ALA A 260 60.68 -36.94 -6.24
N VAL A 261 60.76 -36.00 -5.29
CA VAL A 261 62.04 -35.34 -4.91
C VAL A 261 62.60 -35.88 -3.58
N GLU A 262 61.83 -36.62 -2.79
CA GLU A 262 62.27 -37.10 -1.45
C GLU A 262 62.92 -38.50 -1.42
N VAL A 263 63.08 -39.20 -2.55
CA VAL A 263 63.62 -40.58 -2.57
C VAL A 263 65.13 -40.66 -2.91
N THR A 264 65.80 -39.52 -3.13
CA THR A 264 67.24 -39.50 -3.47
C THR A 264 68.06 -38.66 -2.51
N GLU A 265 68.12 -39.03 -1.24
CA GLU A 265 69.19 -38.67 -0.29
C GLU A 265 69.06 -39.63 0.91
N GLY A 266 69.78 -40.76 0.91
CA GLY A 266 70.91 -41.00 1.82
C GLY A 266 70.45 -41.49 3.22
N THR A 267 71.07 -42.41 3.96
CA THR A 267 72.38 -43.05 3.93
C THR A 267 72.39 -44.07 5.10
N GLN A 268 73.01 -45.24 4.89
CA GLN A 268 73.76 -46.08 5.87
C GLN A 268 73.11 -46.77 7.09
N ASP A 269 73.36 -48.09 7.10
CA ASP A 269 73.95 -48.94 8.16
C ASP A 269 73.52 -48.82 9.62
N THR A 270 73.07 -49.95 10.17
CA THR A 270 73.84 -50.66 11.22
C THR A 270 73.39 -52.11 11.39
N GLU A 271 74.38 -53.00 11.37
CA GLU A 271 74.32 -54.43 11.66
C GLU A 271 73.94 -54.75 13.12
N LYS A 272 73.26 -55.89 13.33
CA LYS A 272 73.61 -57.00 14.28
C LYS A 272 72.41 -57.97 14.36
N LEU A 273 72.41 -59.14 13.73
CA LEU A 273 73.15 -60.41 13.96
C LEU A 273 72.53 -61.33 15.06
N PHE A 274 72.19 -62.53 14.57
CA PHE A 274 71.98 -63.85 15.19
C PHE A 274 70.60 -64.38 15.65
N ILE A 275 70.36 -65.58 15.13
CA ILE A 275 69.35 -66.60 15.38
C ILE A 275 69.91 -67.59 16.43
N TYR A 276 69.03 -68.09 17.31
CA TYR A 276 69.18 -69.10 18.38
C TYR A 276 70.04 -68.75 19.59
#